data_AF-K9X886-F1
#
_entry.id   AF-K9X886-F1
#
_cell.length_a   1.000
_cell.length_b   1.000
_cell.length_c   1.000
_cell.angle_alpha   90.00
_cell.angle_beta   90.00
_cell.angle_gamma   90.00
#
_symmetry.space_group_name_H-M   'P 1'
#
loop_
_entity.id
_entity.type
_entity.pdbx_description
1 polymer ?
#
loop_
_entity_poly.entity_id
_entity_poly.type
_entity_poly.pdbx_seq_one_letter_code
_entity_poly.pdbx_strand_id
1 'polypeptide(L)'
;MAERLLQLGDVRTINSPEKIAALFQKLGYNSAAQLLNTEDLQLSSRSFEAIYHSYMIANQGNSELQVLLFHLKPEEWNSPSKASGRMKAIANSVCQRPTDFLLLGTKDYKQLMLVNPRRDFDKQQMSAKIGIRKLLIDRINPTNYDRDRLEAIAVRSFNPKELYQVQCEAFDVDKLTKSFYRGYRTLFEKVQTVIKQYNPDPYFEDSSRLHQFSQRLMGRIMFLYFLQKKEFLAGDRRFLTQQYKQLKPEPDDTNYYADLLEELFFETLNKERPNFASDWGKIPYLNGGLFDRDYGEGVKDAAGRVTPAQIELPNSLFDPSEENSILGFFNDYNFTVAENVADDEDVAVDPEMLGKVFENMLVAEERGQSGVLQRFVKNSAILSEMVTHKGL
;
A
#
# COMPACT_ATOMS: atom_id res chain seq x y z
N MET A 1 19.42 15.72 -8.85
CA MET A 1 18.52 14.54 -8.87
C MET A 1 19.26 13.42 -9.58
N ALA A 2 19.32 12.22 -9.00
CA ALA A 2 19.82 11.05 -9.74
C ALA A 2 18.90 10.82 -10.95
N GLU A 3 19.47 10.45 -12.08
CA GLU A 3 18.71 10.14 -13.29
C GLU A 3 17.78 8.95 -13.03
N ARG A 4 16.49 9.10 -13.34
CA ARG A 4 15.49 8.02 -13.19
C ARG A 4 15.79 6.93 -14.22
N LEU A 5 15.86 5.69 -13.76
CA LEU A 5 16.13 4.52 -14.60
C LEU A 5 14.85 4.01 -15.28
N LEU A 6 13.72 4.15 -14.59
CA LEU A 6 12.43 3.65 -15.02
C LEU A 6 11.38 4.77 -15.12
N GLN A 7 10.44 4.59 -16.03
CA GLN A 7 9.20 5.34 -16.09
C GLN A 7 8.02 4.42 -15.75
N LEU A 8 6.89 4.98 -15.31
CA LEU A 8 5.68 4.16 -15.08
C LEU A 8 5.23 3.43 -16.36
N GLY A 9 5.52 4.00 -17.53
CA GLY A 9 5.26 3.36 -18.83
C GLY A 9 6.05 2.05 -19.02
N ASP A 10 7.26 1.95 -18.47
CA ASP A 10 8.07 0.73 -18.56
C ASP A 10 7.37 -0.43 -17.84
N VAL A 11 6.80 -0.16 -16.66
CA VAL A 11 6.00 -1.15 -15.92
C VAL A 11 4.73 -1.47 -16.70
N ARG A 12 3.96 -0.47 -17.13
CA ARG A 12 2.68 -0.64 -17.85
C ARG A 12 2.79 -1.52 -19.09
N THR A 13 3.93 -1.52 -19.77
CA THR A 13 4.07 -2.22 -21.05
C THR A 13 4.42 -3.70 -20.92
N ILE A 14 4.76 -4.19 -19.73
CA ILE A 14 5.14 -5.60 -19.46
C ILE A 14 4.01 -6.55 -19.87
N ASN A 15 4.19 -7.36 -20.90
CA ASN A 15 3.17 -8.34 -21.31
C ASN A 15 3.78 -9.65 -21.82
N SER A 16 5.07 -9.86 -21.56
CA SER A 16 5.81 -11.04 -21.95
C SER A 16 7.08 -11.19 -21.09
N PRO A 17 7.71 -12.37 -21.05
CA PRO A 17 9.00 -12.58 -20.38
C PRO A 17 10.10 -11.64 -20.91
N GLU A 18 10.11 -11.36 -22.22
CA GLU A 18 11.12 -10.51 -22.87
C GLU A 18 11.03 -9.07 -22.38
N LYS A 19 9.80 -8.57 -22.15
CA LYS A 19 9.63 -7.22 -21.58
C LYS A 19 10.01 -7.14 -20.10
N ILE A 20 9.83 -8.23 -19.35
CA ILE A 20 10.36 -8.32 -17.99
C ILE A 20 11.89 -8.29 -18.04
N ALA A 21 12.52 -9.08 -18.92
CA ALA A 21 13.97 -9.04 -19.11
C ALA A 21 14.45 -7.63 -19.50
N ALA A 22 13.76 -6.95 -20.43
CA ALA A 22 14.09 -5.57 -20.81
C ALA A 22 13.97 -4.57 -19.65
N LEU A 23 13.00 -4.75 -18.75
CA LEU A 23 12.91 -3.94 -17.53
C LEU A 23 14.14 -4.18 -16.62
N PHE A 24 14.51 -5.44 -16.39
CA PHE A 24 15.69 -5.79 -15.59
C PHE A 24 16.99 -5.32 -16.27
N GLN A 25 17.05 -5.28 -17.60
CA GLN A 25 18.15 -4.71 -18.36
C GLN A 25 18.33 -3.22 -18.07
N LYS A 26 17.23 -2.44 -18.02
CA LYS A 26 17.26 -1.03 -17.62
C LYS A 26 17.76 -0.83 -16.18
N LEU A 27 17.50 -1.80 -15.31
CA LEU A 27 18.01 -1.83 -13.94
C LEU A 27 19.48 -2.29 -13.85
N GLY A 28 20.12 -2.62 -14.97
CA GLY A 28 21.54 -3.00 -15.05
C GLY A 28 21.81 -4.50 -14.92
N TYR A 29 20.79 -5.35 -14.90
CA TYR A 29 20.99 -6.80 -14.82
C TYR A 29 21.40 -7.37 -16.18
N ASN A 30 22.41 -8.24 -16.20
CA ASN A 30 22.58 -9.25 -17.24
C ASN A 30 21.30 -10.11 -17.38
N SER A 31 20.46 -9.77 -18.34
CA SER A 31 19.09 -10.23 -18.45
C SER A 31 18.75 -10.69 -19.87
N ALA A 32 18.01 -11.79 -19.93
CA ALA A 32 17.50 -12.41 -21.13
C ALA A 32 16.31 -13.27 -20.73
N ALA A 33 15.29 -13.39 -21.57
CA ALA A 33 14.16 -14.28 -21.32
C ALA A 33 14.48 -15.69 -21.83
N GLN A 34 15.14 -16.50 -21.00
CA GLN A 34 15.50 -17.87 -21.34
C GLN A 34 14.46 -18.85 -20.76
N LEU A 35 13.81 -19.62 -21.63
CA LEU A 35 12.92 -20.70 -21.20
C LEU A 35 13.71 -21.77 -20.43
N LEU A 36 13.19 -22.18 -19.29
CA LEU A 36 13.76 -23.22 -18.45
C LEU A 36 12.98 -24.53 -18.59
N ASN A 37 13.69 -25.65 -18.42
CA ASN A 37 13.03 -26.90 -18.11
C ASN A 37 12.63 -26.89 -16.63
N THR A 38 11.33 -26.84 -16.35
CA THR A 38 10.80 -26.76 -14.98
C THR A 38 11.18 -27.98 -14.14
N GLU A 39 11.46 -29.13 -14.76
CA GLU A 39 11.92 -30.34 -14.05
C GLU A 39 13.29 -30.13 -13.37
N ASP A 40 14.18 -29.36 -13.99
CA ASP A 40 15.52 -29.05 -13.46
C ASP A 40 15.45 -28.23 -12.16
N LEU A 41 14.32 -27.55 -11.93
CA LEU A 41 14.07 -26.77 -10.73
C LEU A 41 13.77 -27.63 -9.50
N GLN A 42 13.54 -28.94 -9.65
CA GLN A 42 13.32 -29.90 -8.56
C GLN A 42 12.21 -29.44 -7.59
N LEU A 43 11.12 -28.93 -8.17
CA LEU A 43 9.96 -28.49 -7.42
C LEU A 43 9.17 -29.69 -6.87
N SER A 44 8.40 -29.49 -5.81
CA SER A 44 7.39 -30.48 -5.41
C SER A 44 6.38 -30.70 -6.54
N SER A 45 5.79 -31.89 -6.65
CA SER A 45 4.82 -32.23 -7.71
C SER A 45 3.70 -31.19 -7.81
N ARG A 46 3.16 -30.76 -6.66
CA ARG A 46 2.11 -29.74 -6.60
C ARG A 46 2.56 -28.37 -7.13
N SER A 47 3.83 -28.01 -6.97
CA SER A 47 4.39 -26.74 -7.48
C SER A 47 4.75 -26.84 -8.95
N PHE A 48 5.27 -27.98 -9.39
CA PHE A 48 5.50 -28.27 -10.80
C PHE A 48 4.19 -28.19 -11.61
N GLU A 49 3.15 -28.88 -11.16
CA GLU A 49 1.83 -28.88 -11.78
C GLU A 49 1.15 -27.51 -11.79
N ALA A 50 1.58 -26.57 -10.95
CA ALA A 50 1.02 -25.23 -10.85
C ALA A 50 1.62 -24.23 -11.85
N ILE A 51 2.63 -24.62 -12.63
CA ILE A 51 3.38 -23.76 -13.55
C ILE A 51 3.10 -24.20 -15.00
N TYR A 52 2.79 -23.24 -15.88
CA TYR A 52 2.79 -23.49 -17.34
C TYR A 52 4.20 -23.43 -17.90
N HIS A 53 4.91 -22.34 -17.60
CA HIS A 53 6.26 -22.08 -18.09
C HIS A 53 7.10 -21.40 -17.02
N SER A 54 8.39 -21.71 -17.01
CA SER A 54 9.39 -21.04 -16.18
C SER A 54 10.48 -20.42 -17.05
N TYR A 55 10.96 -19.25 -16.66
CA TYR A 55 12.00 -18.52 -17.39
C TYR A 55 13.07 -18.03 -16.44
N MET A 56 14.33 -18.09 -16.85
CA MET A 56 15.38 -17.28 -16.26
C MET A 56 15.31 -15.92 -16.93
N ILE A 57 15.22 -14.86 -16.12
CA ILE A 57 15.10 -13.47 -16.56
C ILE A 57 16.44 -12.74 -16.42
N ALA A 58 17.20 -13.06 -15.38
CA ALA A 58 18.54 -12.51 -15.18
C ALA A 58 19.43 -13.50 -14.45
N ASN A 59 20.73 -13.42 -14.76
CA ASN A 59 21.77 -14.21 -14.11
C ASN A 59 22.99 -13.31 -13.83
N GLN A 60 23.26 -13.04 -12.55
CA GLN A 60 24.40 -12.22 -12.12
C GLN A 60 25.55 -13.10 -11.60
N GLY A 61 26.76 -12.69 -11.94
CA GLY A 61 27.98 -13.44 -11.61
C GLY A 61 27.96 -14.83 -12.24
N ASN A 62 28.53 -15.80 -11.54
CA ASN A 62 28.57 -17.20 -11.96
C ASN A 62 27.37 -17.98 -11.40
N SER A 63 26.15 -17.47 -11.58
CA SER A 63 24.91 -18.01 -10.98
C SER A 63 24.81 -17.83 -9.46
N GLU A 64 25.37 -16.74 -8.96
CA GLU A 64 25.29 -16.36 -7.55
C GLU A 64 23.93 -15.72 -7.22
N LEU A 65 23.38 -14.93 -8.15
CA LEU A 65 22.05 -14.32 -8.02
C LEU A 65 21.26 -14.46 -9.32
N GLN A 66 20.07 -15.08 -9.24
CA GLN A 66 19.20 -15.32 -10.38
C GLN A 66 17.82 -14.69 -10.19
N VAL A 67 17.25 -14.18 -11.28
CA VAL A 67 15.87 -13.74 -11.35
C VAL A 67 15.08 -14.76 -12.15
N LEU A 68 14.09 -15.40 -11.53
CA LEU A 68 13.27 -16.43 -12.17
C LEU A 68 11.82 -15.96 -12.31
N LEU A 69 11.19 -16.24 -13.44
CA LEU A 69 9.78 -15.98 -13.70
C LEU A 69 9.00 -17.28 -13.80
N PHE A 70 7.88 -17.33 -13.10
CA PHE A 70 6.93 -18.42 -13.13
C PHE A 70 5.59 -17.94 -13.68
N HIS A 71 5.20 -18.51 -14.81
CA HIS A 71 3.85 -18.39 -15.33
C HIS A 71 2.97 -19.41 -14.62
N LEU A 72 2.25 -18.95 -13.61
CA LEU A 72 1.36 -19.79 -12.80
C LEU A 72 0.02 -20.01 -13.51
N LYS A 73 -0.57 -21.18 -13.28
CA LYS A 73 -1.92 -21.49 -13.75
C LYS A 73 -2.97 -20.59 -13.10
N PRO A 74 -4.10 -20.29 -13.76
CA PRO A 74 -5.07 -19.31 -13.29
C PRO A 74 -5.65 -19.63 -11.91
N GLU A 75 -5.83 -20.91 -11.61
CA GLU A 75 -6.36 -21.39 -10.33
C GLU A 75 -5.49 -20.97 -9.14
N GLU A 76 -4.18 -20.81 -9.31
CA GLU A 76 -3.27 -20.37 -8.24
C GLU A 76 -3.44 -18.88 -7.92
N TRP A 77 -4.08 -18.13 -8.81
CA TRP A 77 -4.37 -16.70 -8.68
C TRP A 77 -5.83 -16.39 -8.32
N ASN A 78 -6.60 -17.39 -7.86
CA ASN A 78 -7.96 -17.16 -7.36
C ASN A 78 -8.02 -16.16 -6.19
N SER A 79 -6.94 -16.07 -5.41
CA SER A 79 -6.71 -15.03 -4.42
C SER A 79 -5.22 -14.69 -4.31
N PRO A 80 -4.86 -13.47 -3.86
CA PRO A 80 -3.46 -13.12 -3.60
C PRO A 80 -2.77 -14.07 -2.61
N SER A 81 -3.48 -14.52 -1.57
CA SER A 81 -2.95 -15.46 -0.56
C SER A 81 -2.62 -16.83 -1.17
N LYS A 82 -3.45 -17.33 -2.11
CA LYS A 82 -3.17 -18.60 -2.78
C LYS A 82 -1.93 -18.49 -3.67
N ALA A 83 -1.79 -17.38 -4.41
CA ALA A 83 -0.62 -17.12 -5.23
C ALA A 83 0.64 -16.98 -4.36
N SER A 84 0.54 -16.29 -3.23
CA SER A 84 1.62 -16.17 -2.25
C SER A 84 2.07 -17.53 -1.71
N GLY A 85 1.12 -18.35 -1.25
CA GLY A 85 1.41 -19.69 -0.75
C GLY A 85 2.09 -20.58 -1.81
N ARG A 86 1.69 -20.46 -3.08
CA ARG A 86 2.38 -21.12 -4.19
C ARG A 86 3.81 -20.62 -4.36
N MET A 87 4.01 -19.31 -4.42
CA MET A 87 5.33 -18.72 -4.59
C MET A 87 6.27 -19.06 -3.42
N LYS A 88 5.76 -19.11 -2.19
CA LYS A 88 6.51 -19.57 -1.02
C LYS A 88 6.90 -21.05 -1.14
N ALA A 89 6.00 -21.91 -1.61
CA ALA A 89 6.32 -23.32 -1.84
C ALA A 89 7.41 -23.49 -2.92
N ILE A 90 7.35 -22.69 -3.99
CA ILE A 90 8.41 -22.64 -5.01
C ILE A 90 9.73 -22.15 -4.40
N ALA A 91 9.69 -21.08 -3.62
CA ALA A 91 10.85 -20.53 -2.92
C ALA A 91 11.54 -21.58 -2.02
N ASN A 92 10.76 -22.34 -1.24
CA ASN A 92 11.26 -23.44 -0.41
C ASN A 92 11.99 -24.54 -1.20
N SER A 93 11.56 -24.82 -2.44
CA SER A 93 12.24 -25.79 -3.29
C SER A 93 13.51 -25.20 -3.93
N VAL A 94 13.42 -24.02 -4.55
CA VAL A 94 14.54 -23.46 -5.31
C VAL A 94 15.70 -22.97 -4.44
N CYS A 95 15.40 -22.47 -3.24
CA CYS A 95 16.39 -21.95 -2.29
C CYS A 95 17.17 -23.04 -1.54
N GLN A 96 16.95 -24.33 -1.85
CA GLN A 96 17.83 -25.41 -1.40
C GLN A 96 19.21 -25.35 -2.08
N ARG A 97 19.30 -24.67 -3.23
CA ARG A 97 20.55 -24.41 -3.95
C ARG A 97 21.34 -23.28 -3.28
N PRO A 98 22.67 -23.21 -3.40
CA PRO A 98 23.49 -22.13 -2.84
C PRO A 98 23.38 -20.79 -3.58
N THR A 99 22.43 -20.65 -4.50
CA THR A 99 22.14 -19.43 -5.27
C THR A 99 21.12 -18.55 -4.54
N ASP A 100 21.32 -17.24 -4.61
CA ASP A 100 20.34 -16.24 -4.19
C ASP A 100 19.33 -15.99 -5.30
N PHE A 101 18.07 -15.73 -4.92
CA PHE A 101 16.99 -15.61 -5.89
C PHE A 101 16.14 -14.37 -5.67
N LEU A 102 15.68 -13.80 -6.78
CA LEU A 102 14.46 -13.01 -6.85
C LEU A 102 13.47 -13.77 -7.73
N LEU A 103 12.29 -14.07 -7.21
CA LEU A 103 11.28 -14.83 -7.95
C LEU A 103 10.17 -13.89 -8.42
N LEU A 104 9.65 -14.14 -9.61
CA LEU A 104 8.55 -13.42 -10.22
C LEU A 104 7.41 -14.41 -10.46
N GLY A 105 6.19 -14.06 -10.06
CA GLY A 105 4.99 -14.85 -10.30
C GLY A 105 3.97 -14.04 -11.09
N THR A 106 3.38 -14.65 -12.12
CA THR A 106 2.25 -14.05 -12.85
C THR A 106 1.37 -15.11 -13.48
N LYS A 107 0.10 -14.79 -13.74
CA LYS A 107 -0.81 -15.62 -14.57
C LYS A 107 -1.04 -15.08 -15.98
N ASP A 108 -0.92 -13.76 -16.17
CA ASP A 108 -1.34 -13.07 -17.40
C ASP A 108 -0.64 -11.72 -17.60
N TYR A 109 0.42 -11.44 -16.84
CA TYR A 109 1.16 -10.18 -16.81
C TYR A 109 0.34 -8.94 -16.39
N LYS A 110 -0.94 -9.06 -16.02
CA LYS A 110 -1.68 -7.93 -15.43
C LYS A 110 -1.23 -7.66 -14.00
N GLN A 111 -0.95 -8.74 -13.26
CA GLN A 111 -0.32 -8.68 -11.95
C GLN A 111 1.04 -9.37 -11.99
N LEU A 112 2.03 -8.73 -11.38
CA LEU A 112 3.39 -9.28 -11.24
C LEU A 112 3.75 -9.28 -9.76
N MET A 113 3.93 -10.47 -9.19
CA MET A 113 4.39 -10.64 -7.81
C MET A 113 5.89 -10.83 -7.82
N LEU A 114 6.62 -9.88 -7.25
CA LEU A 114 8.04 -10.02 -6.95
C LEU A 114 8.16 -10.64 -5.56
N VAL A 115 8.99 -11.66 -5.42
CA VAL A 115 9.19 -12.40 -4.18
C VAL A 115 10.69 -12.49 -3.92
N ASN A 116 11.13 -11.89 -2.82
CA ASN A 116 12.47 -12.00 -2.27
C ASN A 116 12.45 -13.08 -1.17
N PRO A 117 12.96 -14.30 -1.43
CA PRO A 117 13.09 -15.33 -0.42
C PRO A 117 14.23 -14.98 0.55
N ARG A 118 14.00 -15.26 1.83
CA ARG A 118 14.99 -15.06 2.89
C ARG A 118 15.17 -16.35 3.67
N ARG A 119 16.42 -16.71 3.91
CA ARG A 119 16.78 -17.83 4.78
C ARG A 119 16.78 -17.32 6.20
N ASP A 120 15.76 -17.72 6.94
CA ASP A 120 15.71 -17.53 8.38
C ASP A 120 16.06 -18.85 9.09
N PHE A 121 16.56 -18.73 10.31
CA PHE A 121 16.85 -19.89 11.14
C PHE A 121 15.74 -20.06 12.17
N ASP A 122 15.00 -21.17 12.07
CA ASP A 122 14.00 -21.52 13.05
C ASP A 122 14.71 -22.04 14.31
N LYS A 123 14.75 -21.21 15.35
CA LYS A 123 15.36 -21.54 16.64
C LYS A 123 14.64 -22.68 17.37
N GLN A 124 13.36 -22.92 17.10
CA GLN A 124 12.57 -23.96 17.77
C GLN A 124 12.77 -25.32 17.11
N GLN A 125 12.79 -25.37 15.78
CA GLN A 125 12.96 -26.62 15.02
C GLN A 125 14.41 -26.92 14.65
N MET A 126 15.35 -26.02 14.99
CA MET A 126 16.76 -26.10 14.62
C MET A 126 16.96 -26.35 13.12
N SER A 127 16.12 -25.73 12.29
CA SER A 127 16.09 -25.93 10.85
C SER A 127 16.08 -24.60 10.11
N ALA A 128 16.64 -24.60 8.90
CA ALA A 128 16.51 -23.46 8.01
C ALA A 128 15.08 -23.40 7.47
N LYS A 129 14.48 -22.21 7.55
CA LYS A 129 13.13 -21.93 7.07
C LYS A 129 13.18 -20.77 6.08
N ILE A 130 12.42 -20.86 5.00
CA ILE A 130 12.32 -19.75 4.05
C ILE A 130 11.12 -18.88 4.40
N GLY A 131 11.41 -17.65 4.82
CA GLY A 131 10.46 -16.54 4.78
C GLY A 131 10.43 -15.91 3.40
N ILE A 132 9.33 -15.27 3.04
CA ILE A 132 9.27 -14.45 1.83
C ILE A 132 8.85 -13.02 2.15
N ARG A 133 9.39 -12.08 1.37
CA ARG A 133 8.93 -10.70 1.27
C ARG A 133 8.46 -10.45 -0.15
N LYS A 134 7.27 -9.89 -0.32
CA LYS A 134 6.66 -9.77 -1.64
C LYS A 134 6.16 -8.37 -1.97
N LEU A 135 6.28 -8.00 -3.23
CA LEU A 135 5.72 -6.79 -3.81
C LEU A 135 4.78 -7.21 -4.94
N LEU A 136 3.50 -6.88 -4.80
CA LEU A 136 2.49 -7.15 -5.82
C LEU A 136 2.23 -5.89 -6.65
N ILE A 137 2.68 -5.91 -7.90
CA ILE A 137 2.51 -4.80 -8.84
C ILE A 137 1.27 -5.04 -9.69
N ASP A 138 0.34 -4.07 -9.69
CA ASP A 138 -0.73 -3.98 -10.67
C ASP A 138 -0.23 -3.19 -11.88
N ARG A 139 0.06 -3.90 -12.97
CA ARG A 139 0.60 -3.28 -14.18
C ARG A 139 -0.36 -2.28 -14.83
N ILE A 140 -1.66 -2.45 -14.65
CA ILE A 140 -2.65 -1.54 -15.25
C ILE A 140 -2.53 -0.18 -14.55
N ASN A 141 -2.31 -0.18 -13.24
CA ASN A 141 -2.22 1.00 -12.40
C ASN A 141 -0.95 1.01 -11.52
N PRO A 142 0.25 1.02 -12.11
CA PRO A 142 1.47 0.99 -11.32
C PRO A 142 1.66 2.32 -10.61
N THR A 143 2.15 2.26 -9.39
CA THR A 143 2.37 3.42 -8.53
C THR A 143 3.82 3.92 -8.64
N ASN A 144 4.08 5.15 -8.18
CA ASN A 144 5.46 5.64 -8.03
C ASN A 144 6.25 4.75 -7.07
N TYR A 145 5.59 4.26 -6.02
CA TYR A 145 6.18 3.29 -5.10
C TYR A 145 6.63 2.00 -5.78
N ASP A 146 5.82 1.41 -6.67
CA ASP A 146 6.21 0.22 -7.44
C ASP A 146 7.50 0.46 -8.23
N ARG A 147 7.56 1.60 -8.93
CA ARG A 147 8.75 2.01 -9.69
C ARG A 147 9.95 2.21 -8.78
N ASP A 148 9.78 2.93 -7.68
CA ASP A 148 10.89 3.26 -6.78
C ASP A 148 11.44 2.01 -6.10
N ARG A 149 10.61 1.00 -5.80
CA ARG A 149 11.06 -0.33 -5.33
C ARG A 149 11.82 -1.11 -6.39
N LEU A 150 11.40 -1.04 -7.66
CA LEU A 150 12.14 -1.62 -8.78
C LEU A 150 13.49 -0.91 -9.00
N GLU A 151 13.53 0.43 -8.92
CA GLU A 151 14.78 1.20 -9.04
C GLU A 151 15.73 0.96 -7.85
N ALA A 152 15.17 0.67 -6.67
CA ALA A 152 15.95 0.36 -5.48
C ALA A 152 16.75 -0.94 -5.62
N ILE A 153 16.34 -1.86 -6.48
CA ILE A 153 17.07 -3.12 -6.76
C ILE A 153 18.01 -3.02 -7.97
N ALA A 154 18.29 -1.82 -8.49
CA ALA A 154 19.19 -1.63 -9.61
C ALA A 154 20.65 -2.01 -9.26
N VAL A 155 21.38 -2.55 -10.24
CA VAL A 155 22.71 -3.15 -10.04
C VAL A 155 23.76 -2.13 -9.59
N ARG A 156 23.71 -0.85 -10.00
CA ARG A 156 24.55 0.28 -9.51
C ARG A 156 26.02 -0.07 -9.16
N SER A 157 26.65 -0.96 -9.92
CA SER A 157 28.02 -1.50 -9.71
C SER A 157 28.22 -2.47 -8.54
N PHE A 158 27.15 -2.93 -7.88
CA PHE A 158 27.19 -3.96 -6.84
C PHE A 158 27.58 -5.32 -7.41
N ASN A 159 28.38 -6.07 -6.65
CA ASN A 159 28.58 -7.50 -6.92
C ASN A 159 27.31 -8.31 -6.56
N PRO A 160 27.17 -9.58 -6.98
CA PRO A 160 25.94 -10.35 -6.77
C PRO A 160 25.48 -10.43 -5.31
N LYS A 161 26.41 -10.56 -4.36
CA LYS A 161 26.11 -10.65 -2.93
C LYS A 161 25.61 -9.32 -2.37
N GLU A 162 26.28 -8.22 -2.71
CA GLU A 162 25.82 -6.86 -2.36
C GLU A 162 24.46 -6.56 -2.99
N LEU A 163 24.26 -6.98 -4.24
CA LEU A 163 22.99 -6.80 -4.94
C LEU A 163 21.84 -7.57 -4.27
N TYR A 164 22.09 -8.80 -3.80
CA TYR A 164 21.09 -9.52 -3.00
C TYR A 164 20.78 -8.80 -1.68
N GLN A 165 21.80 -8.22 -1.01
CA GLN A 165 21.56 -7.40 0.18
C GLN A 165 20.70 -6.17 -0.15
N VAL A 166 20.99 -5.46 -1.24
CA VAL A 166 20.18 -4.33 -1.73
C VAL A 166 18.75 -4.76 -2.04
N GLN A 167 18.53 -5.93 -2.63
CA GLN A 167 17.19 -6.51 -2.81
C GLN A 167 16.50 -6.76 -1.47
N CYS A 168 17.20 -7.34 -0.49
CA CYS A 168 16.65 -7.51 0.86
C CYS A 168 16.29 -6.16 1.49
N GLU A 169 17.11 -5.12 1.33
CA GLU A 169 16.78 -3.79 1.86
C GLU A 169 15.59 -3.14 1.17
N ALA A 170 15.46 -3.31 -0.15
CA ALA A 170 14.35 -2.75 -0.93
C ALA A 170 13.00 -3.37 -0.54
N PHE A 171 13.00 -4.64 -0.09
CA PHE A 171 11.85 -5.42 0.36
C PHE A 171 11.70 -5.47 1.89
N ASP A 172 12.40 -4.60 2.62
CA ASP A 172 12.37 -4.55 4.08
C ASP A 172 11.12 -3.81 4.58
N VAL A 173 10.20 -4.59 5.17
CA VAL A 173 8.93 -4.10 5.72
C VAL A 173 9.15 -3.25 6.96
N ASP A 174 10.14 -3.55 7.79
CA ASP A 174 10.44 -2.75 8.98
C ASP A 174 10.97 -1.37 8.59
N LYS A 175 11.84 -1.30 7.57
CA LYS A 175 12.30 -0.02 7.01
C LYS A 175 11.15 0.77 6.40
N LEU A 176 10.28 0.13 5.63
CA LEU A 176 9.07 0.74 5.07
C LEU A 176 8.21 1.36 6.19
N THR A 177 7.91 0.55 7.19
CA THR A 177 7.10 0.89 8.36
C THR A 177 7.67 2.10 9.09
N LYS A 178 8.97 2.08 9.42
CA LYS A 178 9.66 3.20 10.08
C LYS A 178 9.65 4.48 9.24
N SER A 179 9.83 4.35 7.93
CA SER A 179 9.78 5.50 7.01
C SER A 179 8.38 6.10 6.94
N PHE A 180 7.35 5.25 6.85
CA PHE A 180 5.95 5.67 6.86
C PHE A 180 5.61 6.42 8.14
N TYR A 181 5.96 5.89 9.32
CA TYR A 181 5.71 6.59 10.59
C TYR A 181 6.35 7.98 10.65
N ARG A 182 7.62 8.09 10.22
CA ARG A 182 8.32 9.37 10.25
C ARG A 182 7.68 10.39 9.32
N GLY A 183 7.34 9.99 8.10
CA GLY A 183 6.68 10.84 7.12
C GLY A 183 5.27 11.23 7.59
N TYR A 184 4.50 10.27 8.10
CA TYR A 184 3.16 10.50 8.64
C TYR A 184 3.19 11.53 9.78
N ARG A 185 4.13 11.41 10.73
CA ARG A 185 4.28 12.37 11.83
C ARG A 185 4.59 13.78 11.32
N THR A 186 5.50 13.89 10.35
CA THR A 186 5.86 15.18 9.74
C THR A 186 4.65 15.81 9.05
N LEU A 187 3.89 15.00 8.30
CA LEU A 187 2.65 15.44 7.65
C LEU A 187 1.58 15.84 8.67
N PHE A 188 1.47 15.10 9.78
CA PHE A 188 0.53 15.40 10.86
C PHE A 188 0.79 16.78 11.49
N GLU A 189 2.05 17.10 11.78
CA GLU A 189 2.47 18.41 12.32
C GLU A 189 2.16 19.54 11.31
N LYS A 190 2.36 19.30 10.01
CA LYS A 190 1.96 20.24 8.94
C LYS A 190 0.45 20.44 8.92
N VAL A 191 -0.33 19.37 8.98
CA VAL A 191 -1.80 19.42 8.98
C VAL A 191 -2.31 20.24 10.16
N GLN A 192 -1.78 20.03 11.37
CA GLN A 192 -2.12 20.85 12.55
C GLN A 192 -1.85 22.34 12.32
N THR A 193 -0.68 22.66 11.75
CA THR A 193 -0.30 24.04 11.43
C THR A 193 -1.28 24.67 10.44
N VAL A 194 -1.65 23.95 9.39
CA VAL A 194 -2.60 24.42 8.38
C VAL A 194 -4.00 24.58 8.97
N ILE A 195 -4.50 23.62 9.76
CA ILE A 195 -5.81 23.75 10.42
C ILE A 195 -5.85 25.02 11.27
N LYS A 196 -4.83 25.25 12.11
CA LYS A 196 -4.77 26.42 12.97
C LYS A 196 -4.70 27.73 12.17
N GLN A 197 -3.95 27.75 11.07
CA GLN A 197 -3.78 28.93 10.24
C GLN A 197 -5.08 29.31 9.49
N TYR A 198 -5.79 28.34 8.95
CA TYR A 198 -6.97 28.57 8.10
C TYR A 198 -8.28 28.59 8.90
N ASN A 199 -8.26 28.18 10.16
CA ASN A 199 -9.44 28.17 11.04
C ASN A 199 -9.10 28.91 12.35
N PRO A 200 -9.12 30.26 12.36
CA PRO A 200 -8.81 31.06 13.55
C PRO A 200 -9.98 31.04 14.56
N ASP A 201 -10.35 29.84 15.01
CA ASP A 201 -11.40 29.57 15.98
C ASP A 201 -10.79 29.19 17.35
N PRO A 202 -11.29 29.75 18.48
CA PRO A 202 -10.81 29.39 19.82
C PRO A 202 -10.87 27.90 20.16
N TYR A 203 -11.64 27.11 19.42
CA TYR A 203 -11.68 25.65 19.52
C TYR A 203 -10.31 25.03 19.23
N PHE A 204 -9.58 25.54 18.23
CA PHE A 204 -8.28 25.01 17.80
C PHE A 204 -7.07 25.63 18.53
N GLU A 205 -7.29 26.58 19.44
CA GLU A 205 -6.25 27.01 20.39
C GLU A 205 -5.97 25.96 21.47
N ASP A 206 -6.93 25.06 21.71
CA ASP A 206 -6.74 23.89 22.57
C ASP A 206 -5.98 22.80 21.80
N SER A 207 -4.78 22.45 22.27
CA SER A 207 -3.90 21.49 21.60
C SER A 207 -4.50 20.09 21.52
N SER A 208 -5.34 19.68 22.49
CA SER A 208 -5.99 18.37 22.47
C SER A 208 -7.08 18.33 21.40
N ARG A 209 -7.90 19.38 21.28
CA ARG A 209 -8.92 19.48 20.22
C ARG A 209 -8.32 19.54 18.82
N LEU A 210 -7.26 20.34 18.63
CA LEU A 210 -6.52 20.40 17.38
C LEU A 210 -5.94 19.03 17.01
N HIS A 211 -5.33 18.34 17.97
CA HIS A 211 -4.80 17.00 17.81
C HIS A 211 -5.89 15.99 17.41
N GLN A 212 -7.01 15.96 18.14
CA GLN A 212 -8.12 15.04 17.87
C GLN A 212 -8.72 15.24 16.47
N PHE A 213 -8.98 16.50 16.10
CA PHE A 213 -9.49 16.81 14.77
C PHE A 213 -8.51 16.38 13.67
N SER A 214 -7.22 16.71 13.83
CA SER A 214 -6.16 16.33 12.88
C SER A 214 -6.02 14.81 12.74
N GLN A 215 -6.07 14.08 13.86
CA GLN A 215 -6.00 12.62 13.89
C GLN A 215 -7.18 11.99 13.18
N ARG A 216 -8.38 12.53 13.39
CA ARG A 216 -9.56 12.01 12.72
C ARG A 216 -9.54 12.32 11.22
N LEU A 217 -9.19 13.53 10.81
CA LEU A 217 -9.04 13.90 9.41
C LEU A 217 -8.05 12.99 8.68
N MET A 218 -6.83 12.90 9.21
CA MET A 218 -5.78 12.04 8.63
C MET A 218 -6.17 10.57 8.65
N GLY A 219 -6.84 10.12 9.70
CA GLY A 219 -7.37 8.77 9.82
C GLY A 219 -8.45 8.45 8.77
N ARG A 220 -9.40 9.36 8.55
CA ARG A 220 -10.43 9.23 7.51
C ARG A 220 -9.78 9.10 6.13
N ILE A 221 -8.84 9.98 5.78
CA ILE A 221 -8.18 9.96 4.46
C ILE A 221 -7.37 8.68 4.29
N MET A 222 -6.59 8.29 5.30
CA MET A 222 -5.85 7.04 5.27
C MET A 222 -6.77 5.83 5.07
N PHE A 223 -7.95 5.82 5.70
CA PHE A 223 -8.95 4.77 5.50
C PHE A 223 -9.48 4.72 4.06
N LEU A 224 -9.69 5.89 3.43
CA LEU A 224 -10.06 5.96 2.01
C LEU A 224 -9.03 5.28 1.10
N TYR A 225 -7.73 5.34 1.42
CA TYR A 225 -6.68 4.65 0.66
C TYR A 225 -6.84 3.12 0.66
N PHE A 226 -7.30 2.53 1.77
CA PHE A 226 -7.65 1.10 1.80
C PHE A 226 -8.91 0.80 0.99
N LEU A 227 -9.93 1.67 1.05
CA LEU A 227 -11.17 1.51 0.28
C LEU A 227 -10.93 1.58 -1.23
N GLN A 228 -10.17 2.57 -1.73
CA GLN A 228 -9.84 2.64 -3.15
C GLN A 228 -9.02 1.43 -3.58
N LYS A 229 -8.10 0.91 -2.74
CA LYS A 229 -7.35 -0.32 -3.06
C LYS A 229 -8.27 -1.52 -3.29
N LYS A 230 -9.42 -1.54 -2.61
CA LYS A 230 -10.50 -2.54 -2.75
C LYS A 230 -11.50 -2.24 -3.85
N GLU A 231 -11.31 -1.14 -4.60
CA GLU A 231 -12.25 -0.69 -5.64
C GLU A 231 -13.62 -0.25 -5.05
N PHE A 232 -13.68 0.03 -3.75
CA PHE A 232 -14.92 0.43 -3.06
C PHE A 232 -15.26 1.90 -3.23
N LEU A 233 -14.35 2.70 -3.78
CA LEU A 233 -14.63 4.07 -4.20
C LEU A 233 -14.93 4.09 -5.69
N ALA A 234 -16.16 3.70 -6.05
CA ALA A 234 -16.67 3.69 -7.43
C ALA A 234 -15.84 2.85 -8.43
N GLY A 235 -15.21 1.77 -7.96
CA GLY A 235 -14.34 0.96 -8.82
C GLY A 235 -12.95 1.54 -9.06
N ASP A 236 -12.64 2.72 -8.52
CA ASP A 236 -11.42 3.46 -8.83
C ASP A 236 -10.34 3.30 -7.74
N ARG A 237 -9.22 2.68 -8.11
CA ARG A 237 -8.04 2.51 -7.23
C ARG A 237 -7.25 3.79 -6.97
N ARG A 238 -7.54 4.88 -7.68
CA ARG A 238 -6.92 6.19 -7.55
C ARG A 238 -7.95 7.31 -7.35
N PHE A 239 -9.13 6.95 -6.83
CA PHE A 239 -10.29 7.82 -6.67
C PHE A 239 -9.93 9.24 -6.20
N LEU A 240 -9.25 9.38 -5.05
CA LEU A 240 -8.90 10.68 -4.48
C LEU A 240 -8.06 11.54 -5.41
N THR A 241 -7.04 10.95 -6.02
CA THR A 241 -6.16 11.66 -6.97
C THR A 241 -6.90 12.01 -8.25
N GLN A 242 -7.81 11.16 -8.73
CA GLN A 242 -8.61 11.45 -9.92
C GLN A 242 -9.61 12.58 -9.67
N GLN A 243 -10.31 12.53 -8.53
CA GLN A 243 -11.23 13.59 -8.11
C GLN A 243 -10.50 14.93 -7.93
N TYR A 244 -9.33 14.94 -7.31
CA TYR A 244 -8.50 16.16 -7.20
C TYR A 244 -8.18 16.76 -8.57
N LYS A 245 -7.79 15.91 -9.53
CA LYS A 245 -7.44 16.36 -10.89
C LYS A 245 -8.64 16.87 -11.67
N GLN A 246 -9.83 16.34 -11.41
CA GLN A 246 -11.07 16.79 -12.04
C GLN A 246 -11.49 18.18 -11.54
N LEU A 247 -11.10 18.57 -10.33
CA LEU A 247 -11.35 19.90 -9.75
C LEU A 247 -10.35 20.97 -10.24
N LYS A 248 -9.17 20.56 -10.73
CA LYS A 248 -8.08 21.45 -11.17
C LYS A 248 -8.41 22.47 -12.30
N PRO A 249 -9.39 22.28 -13.20
CA PRO A 249 -9.69 23.29 -14.22
C PRO A 249 -10.14 24.65 -13.64
N GLU A 250 -10.71 24.66 -12.43
CA GLU A 250 -11.20 25.88 -11.74
C GLU A 250 -10.77 25.88 -10.25
N PRO A 251 -9.47 26.08 -9.95
CA PRO A 251 -8.94 25.90 -8.59
C PRO A 251 -9.42 26.95 -7.57
N ASP A 252 -9.80 28.13 -8.06
CA ASP A 252 -10.23 29.25 -7.22
C ASP A 252 -11.72 29.15 -6.82
N ASP A 253 -12.50 28.31 -7.52
CA ASP A 253 -13.95 28.09 -7.29
C ASP A 253 -14.26 26.69 -6.71
N THR A 254 -13.24 25.89 -6.41
CA THR A 254 -13.42 24.52 -5.89
C THR A 254 -12.70 24.32 -4.57
N ASN A 255 -13.36 23.69 -3.60
CA ASN A 255 -12.79 23.32 -2.32
C ASN A 255 -12.73 21.80 -2.19
N TYR A 256 -11.56 21.21 -2.40
CA TYR A 256 -11.37 19.75 -2.34
C TYR A 256 -11.83 19.14 -1.02
N TYR A 257 -11.68 19.87 0.09
CA TYR A 257 -12.14 19.38 1.37
C TYR A 257 -13.67 19.43 1.49
N ALA A 258 -14.26 20.61 1.33
CA ALA A 258 -15.69 20.81 1.53
C ALA A 258 -16.54 20.11 0.46
N ASP A 259 -16.16 20.21 -0.81
CA ASP A 259 -17.00 19.75 -1.92
C ASP A 259 -16.87 18.24 -2.16
N LEU A 260 -15.72 17.65 -1.83
CA LEU A 260 -15.47 16.22 -2.04
C LEU A 260 -15.36 15.45 -0.73
N LEU A 261 -14.43 15.83 0.15
CA LEU A 261 -14.14 15.01 1.33
C LEU A 261 -15.28 15.04 2.36
N GLU A 262 -15.91 16.18 2.62
CA GLU A 262 -17.06 16.24 3.53
C GLU A 262 -18.24 15.41 3.01
N GLU A 263 -18.61 15.59 1.74
CA GLU A 263 -19.68 14.82 1.10
C GLU A 263 -19.38 13.32 1.12
N LEU A 264 -18.12 12.95 0.83
CA LEU A 264 -17.68 11.56 0.90
C LEU A 264 -17.71 11.00 2.34
N PHE A 265 -17.29 11.78 3.33
CA PHE A 265 -17.29 11.33 4.72
C PHE A 265 -18.70 11.22 5.28
N PHE A 266 -19.46 12.30 5.25
CA PHE A 266 -20.67 12.45 6.05
C PHE A 266 -21.93 12.03 5.31
N GLU A 267 -22.02 12.32 4.02
CA GLU A 267 -23.21 12.03 3.23
C GLU A 267 -23.08 10.73 2.41
N THR A 268 -21.83 10.24 2.25
CA THR A 268 -21.53 9.01 1.53
C THR A 268 -21.18 7.84 2.47
N LEU A 269 -20.03 7.85 3.11
CA LEU A 269 -19.58 6.71 3.93
C LEU A 269 -20.36 6.57 5.25
N ASN A 270 -21.01 7.64 5.71
CA ASN A 270 -21.75 7.68 6.97
C ASN A 270 -23.29 7.71 6.83
N LYS A 271 -23.82 7.51 5.62
CA LYS A 271 -25.27 7.49 5.38
C LYS A 271 -25.65 6.27 4.54
N GLU A 272 -26.73 5.60 4.90
CA GLU A 272 -27.26 4.52 4.07
C GLU A 272 -27.98 5.10 2.85
N ARG A 273 -27.73 4.52 1.67
CA ARG A 273 -28.33 4.93 0.40
C ARG A 273 -28.79 3.69 -0.39
N PRO A 274 -29.87 3.80 -1.19
CA PRO A 274 -30.31 2.71 -2.06
C PRO A 274 -29.19 2.23 -2.99
N ASN A 275 -28.94 0.92 -3.03
CA ASN A 275 -27.96 0.27 -3.90
C ASN A 275 -26.53 0.86 -3.81
N PHE A 276 -26.17 1.49 -2.68
CA PHE A 276 -24.88 2.18 -2.49
C PHE A 276 -24.59 3.26 -3.53
N ALA A 277 -25.62 3.82 -4.18
CA ALA A 277 -25.46 4.85 -5.19
C ALA A 277 -24.93 6.15 -4.59
N SER A 278 -24.04 6.83 -5.31
CA SER A 278 -23.51 8.17 -5.04
C SER A 278 -23.23 8.86 -6.37
N ASP A 279 -22.93 10.16 -6.35
CA ASP A 279 -22.65 10.94 -7.56
C ASP A 279 -21.41 10.45 -8.33
N TRP A 280 -20.52 9.74 -7.64
CA TRP A 280 -19.33 9.16 -8.27
C TRP A 280 -19.49 7.70 -8.70
N GLY A 281 -20.61 7.05 -8.38
CA GLY A 281 -20.85 5.62 -8.62
C GLY A 281 -21.19 4.86 -7.35
N LYS A 282 -20.87 3.56 -7.29
CA LYS A 282 -21.15 2.73 -6.11
C LYS A 282 -20.10 2.94 -5.02
N ILE A 283 -20.53 3.41 -3.84
CA ILE A 283 -19.70 3.59 -2.65
C ILE A 283 -20.45 3.08 -1.41
N PRO A 284 -19.87 2.15 -0.63
CA PRO A 284 -20.54 1.52 0.50
C PRO A 284 -20.83 2.48 1.64
N TYR A 285 -21.77 2.07 2.48
CA TYR A 285 -22.01 2.67 3.79
C TYR A 285 -21.25 1.87 4.87
N LEU A 286 -20.62 2.57 5.82
CA LEU A 286 -19.74 1.97 6.83
C LEU A 286 -20.22 2.13 8.27
N ASN A 287 -21.49 2.48 8.49
CA ASN A 287 -22.15 2.44 9.81
C ASN A 287 -21.56 3.34 10.93
N GLY A 288 -20.92 4.45 10.57
CA GLY A 288 -20.50 5.46 11.53
C GLY A 288 -19.35 5.06 12.46
N GLY A 289 -18.86 6.01 13.24
CA GLY A 289 -17.60 5.96 13.98
C GLY A 289 -16.57 6.93 13.40
N LEU A 290 -15.65 6.46 12.55
CA LEU A 290 -14.61 7.32 11.97
C LEU A 290 -15.21 8.47 11.16
N PHE A 291 -16.30 8.19 10.45
CA PHE A 291 -16.98 9.11 9.56
C PHE A 291 -18.15 9.86 10.22
N ASP A 292 -18.39 9.76 11.53
CA ASP A 292 -19.42 10.60 12.16
C ASP A 292 -19.04 12.08 12.02
N ARG A 293 -20.02 12.93 11.72
CA ARG A 293 -19.83 14.39 11.68
C ARG A 293 -19.46 14.90 13.07
N ASP A 294 -18.39 15.69 13.14
CA ASP A 294 -17.76 16.10 14.41
C ASP A 294 -17.44 17.57 14.53
N TYR A 295 -17.95 18.35 13.58
CA TYR A 295 -18.05 19.79 13.62
C TYR A 295 -19.30 20.21 12.83
N GLY A 296 -19.68 21.48 12.93
CA GLY A 296 -20.85 22.02 12.27
C GLY A 296 -21.81 22.73 13.22
N GLU A 297 -22.83 23.35 12.65
CA GLU A 297 -23.84 24.08 13.41
C GLU A 297 -24.52 23.18 14.46
N GLY A 298 -24.49 23.62 15.72
CA GLY A 298 -25.08 22.87 16.84
C GLY A 298 -24.28 21.65 17.32
N VAL A 299 -23.14 21.33 16.69
CA VAL A 299 -22.29 20.20 17.09
C VAL A 299 -21.40 20.60 18.26
N LYS A 300 -21.35 19.73 19.28
CA LYS A 300 -20.52 19.89 20.48
C LYS A 300 -19.59 18.69 20.64
N ASP A 301 -18.41 18.94 21.16
CA ASP A 301 -17.47 17.89 21.55
C ASP A 301 -17.93 17.15 22.82
N ALA A 302 -17.19 16.11 23.22
CA ALA A 302 -17.48 15.32 24.42
C ALA A 302 -17.46 16.14 25.73
N ALA A 303 -16.80 17.29 25.74
CA ALA A 303 -16.77 18.22 26.87
C ALA A 303 -17.87 19.30 26.79
N GLY A 304 -18.77 19.20 25.80
CA GLY A 304 -19.87 20.14 25.60
C GLY A 304 -19.47 21.47 24.96
N ARG A 305 -18.24 21.60 24.44
CA ARG A 305 -17.78 22.81 23.76
C ARG A 305 -18.29 22.82 22.32
N VAL A 306 -18.81 23.97 21.90
CA VAL A 306 -19.25 24.19 20.52
C VAL A 306 -18.05 24.07 19.59
N THR A 307 -18.24 23.30 18.52
CA THR A 307 -17.26 23.09 17.46
C THR A 307 -17.40 24.15 16.36
N PRO A 308 -16.38 24.37 15.52
CA PRO A 308 -16.48 25.30 14.40
C PRO A 308 -17.67 24.94 13.47
N ALA A 309 -18.35 25.95 12.96
CA ALA A 309 -19.50 25.73 12.06
C ALA A 309 -19.08 25.19 10.68
N GLN A 310 -17.87 25.54 10.24
CA GLN A 310 -17.26 25.12 9.00
C GLN A 310 -15.75 24.94 9.21
N ILE A 311 -15.12 24.15 8.33
CA ILE A 311 -13.69 23.95 8.32
C ILE A 311 -13.15 24.32 6.95
N GLU A 312 -12.13 25.18 6.94
CA GLU A 312 -11.42 25.58 5.74
C GLU A 312 -10.05 24.90 5.67
N LEU A 313 -9.77 24.24 4.55
CA LEU A 313 -8.47 23.65 4.24
C LEU A 313 -8.09 23.97 2.80
N PRO A 314 -6.86 24.46 2.54
CA PRO A 314 -6.44 24.85 1.20
C PRO A 314 -6.24 23.63 0.30
N ASN A 315 -6.56 23.76 -0.99
CA ASN A 315 -6.35 22.70 -1.99
C ASN A 315 -4.89 22.23 -2.10
N SER A 316 -3.91 23.08 -1.79
CA SER A 316 -2.48 22.70 -1.76
C SER A 316 -2.17 21.66 -0.69
N LEU A 317 -2.96 21.59 0.40
CA LEU A 317 -2.82 20.53 1.40
C LEU A 317 -3.09 19.14 0.81
N PHE A 318 -3.81 19.06 -0.31
CA PHE A 318 -4.20 17.82 -0.97
C PHE A 318 -3.57 17.63 -2.35
N ASP A 319 -2.67 18.53 -2.81
CA ASP A 319 -2.12 18.44 -4.18
C ASP A 319 -1.27 17.18 -4.37
N PRO A 320 -1.70 16.19 -5.19
CA PRO A 320 -0.96 14.94 -5.38
C PRO A 320 0.39 15.12 -6.11
N SER A 321 0.72 16.32 -6.60
CA SER A 321 2.02 16.66 -7.17
C SER A 321 3.02 17.22 -6.15
N GLU A 322 2.57 17.58 -4.94
CA GLU A 322 3.43 18.00 -3.84
C GLU A 322 3.71 16.82 -2.89
N GLU A 323 4.98 16.41 -2.75
CA GLU A 323 5.40 15.30 -1.87
C GLU A 323 4.94 15.48 -0.41
N ASN A 324 4.86 16.73 0.06
CA ASN A 324 4.49 17.08 1.42
C ASN A 324 2.97 17.34 1.59
N SER A 325 2.14 17.11 0.57
CA SER A 325 0.68 17.14 0.72
C SER A 325 0.17 15.80 1.26
N ILE A 326 -1.10 15.76 1.67
CA ILE A 326 -1.71 14.54 2.17
C ILE A 326 -1.78 13.48 1.06
N LEU A 327 -2.24 13.85 -0.14
CA LEU A 327 -2.34 12.89 -1.23
C LEU A 327 -0.97 12.51 -1.79
N GLY A 328 -0.04 13.46 -1.88
CA GLY A 328 1.33 13.19 -2.32
C GLY A 328 2.00 12.15 -1.43
N PHE A 329 1.99 12.37 -0.11
CA PHE A 329 2.54 11.43 0.87
C PHE A 329 1.94 10.03 0.74
N PHE A 330 0.61 9.89 0.76
CA PHE A 330 0.00 8.56 0.73
C PHE A 330 0.16 7.87 -0.64
N ASN A 331 0.23 8.61 -1.74
CA ASN A 331 0.48 8.06 -3.08
C ASN A 331 1.89 7.45 -3.24
N ASP A 332 2.83 7.81 -2.36
CA ASP A 332 4.18 7.25 -2.33
C ASP A 332 4.25 5.90 -1.59
N TYR A 333 3.12 5.34 -1.17
CA TYR A 333 3.06 4.02 -0.54
C TYR A 333 2.05 3.11 -1.24
N ASN A 334 2.37 1.81 -1.26
CA ASN A 334 1.37 0.79 -1.57
C ASN A 334 0.61 0.42 -0.31
N PHE A 335 -0.70 0.26 -0.44
CA PHE A 335 -1.58 -0.23 0.63
C PHE A 335 -1.96 -1.69 0.37
N THR A 336 -2.01 -2.49 1.43
CA THR A 336 -2.55 -3.85 1.45
C THR A 336 -3.60 -3.98 2.53
N VAL A 337 -4.56 -4.86 2.31
CA VAL A 337 -5.59 -5.21 3.30
C VAL A 337 -5.31 -6.55 3.99
N ALA A 338 -4.26 -7.23 3.55
CA ALA A 338 -3.80 -8.46 4.17
C ALA A 338 -2.87 -8.08 5.32
N GLU A 339 -3.05 -8.73 6.46
CA GLU A 339 -2.10 -8.62 7.56
C GLU A 339 -0.83 -9.41 7.20
N ASN A 340 0.31 -8.86 7.62
CA ASN A 340 1.60 -9.50 7.44
C ASN A 340 1.74 -10.69 8.39
N VAL A 341 2.21 -11.81 7.85
CA VAL A 341 2.55 -13.01 8.65
C VAL A 341 4.07 -13.13 8.66
N ALA A 342 4.66 -13.54 9.79
CA ALA A 342 6.13 -13.50 10.01
C ALA A 342 6.99 -14.04 8.84
N ASP A 343 6.51 -15.07 8.13
CA ASP A 343 7.22 -15.71 7.02
C ASP A 343 6.63 -15.38 5.63
N ASP A 344 5.66 -14.48 5.55
CA ASP A 344 4.96 -14.06 4.35
C ASP A 344 4.47 -12.62 4.50
N GLU A 345 5.34 -11.66 4.17
CA GLU A 345 5.03 -10.24 4.34
C GLU A 345 4.94 -9.50 2.99
N ASP A 346 3.93 -8.66 2.86
CA ASP A 346 3.76 -7.66 1.82
C ASP A 346 4.60 -6.41 2.13
N VAL A 347 5.34 -5.95 1.13
CA VAL A 347 6.08 -4.68 1.17
C VAL A 347 5.11 -3.53 0.89
N ALA A 348 4.13 -3.37 1.76
CA ALA A 348 3.03 -2.42 1.69
C ALA A 348 2.59 -1.99 3.10
N VAL A 349 1.87 -0.87 3.18
CA VAL A 349 1.20 -0.39 4.40
C VAL A 349 -0.03 -1.26 4.63
N ASP A 350 -0.10 -1.91 5.79
CA ASP A 350 -1.17 -2.82 6.18
C ASP A 350 -2.05 -2.23 7.31
N PRO A 351 -3.16 -2.88 7.67
CA PRO A 351 -4.02 -2.43 8.76
C PRO A 351 -3.35 -2.44 10.15
N GLU A 352 -2.39 -3.33 10.40
CA GLU A 352 -1.66 -3.40 11.68
C GLU A 352 -0.81 -2.14 11.89
N MET A 353 -0.14 -1.66 10.82
CA MET A 353 0.58 -0.40 10.82
C MET A 353 -0.36 0.77 11.14
N LEU A 354 -1.61 0.75 10.71
CA LEU A 354 -2.59 1.77 11.10
C LEU A 354 -2.83 1.76 12.61
N GLY A 355 -3.07 0.58 13.19
CA GLY A 355 -3.31 0.44 14.62
C GLY A 355 -2.17 1.06 15.42
N LYS A 356 -0.93 0.72 15.06
CA LYS A 356 0.28 1.28 15.66
C LYS A 356 0.45 2.79 15.39
N VAL A 357 0.09 3.31 14.21
CA VAL A 357 0.09 4.77 13.92
C VAL A 357 -0.85 5.47 14.90
N PHE A 358 -2.08 4.99 15.02
CA PHE A 358 -3.06 5.58 15.94
C PHE A 358 -2.60 5.46 17.40
N GLU A 359 -2.14 4.29 17.84
CA GLU A 359 -1.65 4.08 19.21
C GLU A 359 -0.49 5.01 19.59
N ASN A 360 0.45 5.22 18.68
CA ASN A 360 1.61 6.08 18.91
C ASN A 360 1.27 7.56 18.87
N MET A 361 0.18 7.94 18.21
CA MET A 361 -0.32 9.32 18.18
C MET A 361 -1.31 9.63 19.29
N LEU A 362 -1.79 8.65 20.05
CA LEU A 362 -2.53 8.91 21.28
C LEU A 362 -1.61 9.59 22.30
N VAL A 363 -2.00 10.78 22.74
CA VAL A 363 -1.32 11.49 23.84
C VAL A 363 -1.46 10.66 25.11
N ALA A 364 -0.49 10.74 26.02
CA ALA A 364 -0.48 9.94 27.27
C ALA A 364 -1.78 10.08 28.10
N GLU A 365 -2.45 11.23 28.02
CA GLU A 365 -3.74 11.53 28.68
C GLU A 365 -4.95 10.84 28.00
N GLU A 366 -4.87 10.56 26.70
CA GLU A 366 -5.93 9.89 25.91
C GLU A 366 -5.86 8.36 25.99
N ARG A 367 -4.72 7.80 26.43
CA ARG A 367 -4.56 6.35 26.66
C ARG A 367 -5.47 5.80 27.77
N GLY A 368 -5.96 6.68 28.66
CA GLY A 368 -6.95 6.34 29.68
C GLY A 368 -8.41 6.32 29.18
N GLN A 369 -8.70 6.94 28.03
CA GLN A 369 -10.04 7.00 27.44
C GLN A 369 -10.10 6.15 26.16
N SER A 370 -10.22 4.84 26.36
CA SER A 370 -10.21 3.76 25.35
C SER A 370 -11.29 3.82 24.25
N GLY A 371 -12.14 4.86 24.19
CA GLY A 371 -13.27 4.93 23.25
C GLY A 371 -12.90 5.15 21.79
N VAL A 372 -11.84 5.92 21.51
CA VAL A 372 -11.37 6.18 20.14
C VAL A 372 -10.72 4.92 19.56
N LEU A 373 -9.76 4.32 20.29
CA LEU A 373 -9.12 3.07 19.89
C LEU A 373 -10.15 1.94 19.69
N GLN A 374 -11.14 1.78 20.58
CA GLN A 374 -12.19 0.76 20.42
C GLN A 374 -13.07 0.99 19.18
N ARG A 375 -13.44 2.25 18.86
CA ARG A 375 -14.22 2.57 17.65
C ARG A 375 -13.38 2.37 16.37
N PHE A 376 -12.08 2.64 16.43
CA PHE A 376 -11.15 2.37 15.31
C PHE A 376 -10.86 0.89 15.12
N VAL A 377 -10.63 0.12 16.19
CA VAL A 377 -10.50 -1.34 16.13
C VAL A 377 -11.79 -1.95 15.60
N LYS A 378 -12.96 -1.41 15.94
CA LYS A 378 -14.24 -1.80 15.34
C LYS A 378 -14.29 -1.51 13.83
N ASN A 379 -13.76 -0.36 13.37
CA ASN A 379 -13.66 -0.04 11.94
C ASN A 379 -12.57 -0.85 11.21
N SER A 380 -11.51 -1.25 11.91
CA SER A 380 -10.50 -2.19 11.41
C SER A 380 -11.10 -3.60 11.31
N ALA A 381 -11.95 -4.00 12.25
CA ALA A 381 -12.74 -5.22 12.15
C ALA A 381 -13.72 -5.14 10.97
N ILE A 382 -14.30 -3.97 10.66
CA ILE A 382 -15.08 -3.74 9.43
C ILE A 382 -14.18 -3.91 8.20
N LEU A 383 -12.94 -3.41 8.17
CA LEU A 383 -12.01 -3.68 7.07
C LEU A 383 -11.77 -5.19 6.91
N SER A 384 -11.55 -5.92 8.00
CA SER A 384 -11.36 -7.38 7.98
C SER A 384 -12.63 -8.15 7.59
N GLU A 385 -13.81 -7.71 8.01
CA GLU A 385 -15.12 -8.29 7.62
C GLU A 385 -15.45 -7.99 6.15
N MET A 386 -15.17 -6.78 5.68
CA MET A 386 -15.28 -6.38 4.27
C MET A 386 -14.26 -7.11 3.38
N VAL A 387 -13.11 -7.52 3.92
CA VAL A 387 -12.14 -8.40 3.24
C VAL A 387 -12.70 -9.81 3.06
N THR A 388 -13.54 -10.26 4.00
CA THR A 388 -14.09 -11.63 4.03
C THR A 388 -15.36 -11.76 3.20
N HIS A 389 -16.21 -10.73 3.19
CA HIS A 389 -17.40 -10.67 2.34
C HIS A 389 -17.08 -10.04 0.97
N LYS A 390 -16.83 -10.90 -0.03
CA LYS A 390 -17.03 -10.51 -1.43
C LYS A 390 -18.50 -10.14 -1.61
N GLY A 391 -18.85 -8.86 -1.62
CA GLY A 391 -20.21 -8.43 -1.94
C GLY A 391 -20.46 -6.94 -1.72
N LEU A 392 -20.15 -6.14 -2.74
CA LEU A 392 -20.91 -4.94 -3.11
C LEU A 392 -21.52 -5.15 -4.50
#